data_AF-A0A9P0BTD7-F1
#
_entry.id   AF-A0A9P0BTD7-F1
#
_cell.length_a   1.000
_cell.length_b   1.000
_cell.length_c   1.000
_cell.angle_alpha   90.00
_cell.angle_beta   90.00
_cell.angle_gamma   90.00
#
_symmetry.space_group_name_H-M   'P 1'
#
loop_
_entity.id
_entity.type
_entity.pdbx_description
1 polymer ?
#
loop_
_entity_poly.entity_id
_entity_poly.type
_entity_poly.pdbx_seq_one_letter_code
_entity_poly.pdbx_strand_id
1 'polypeptide(L)'
;MFTMYSLLAFVLHSTIFVITDGRIIMGRTVLNESNKGLVENFAIPAELHERDGKRFASFGSTVPIHCCTPEQVAEFANKTHHYCDVFTEQVLAPLGELVYVRIDENTAEKVFINRSKRILLVSSDGVLAQWRSAPTFESSNRYIAGAPIVNKDGDLVSVVTARKGNHYAVSTFEGEGGYFETPQPWKILDTPEGSAVYGERWFPSRAEVRAYQQSLPAVTVSGTDPAQPVLHRGHSPRLVLVDAHGRQLSHHYLHGVAANDIEYL
;
A
#
# COMPACT_ATOMS: atom_id res chain seq x y z
N MET A 1 -24.11 30.63 52.37
CA MET A 1 -25.18 29.66 52.03
C MET A 1 -25.11 29.48 50.53
N PHE A 2 -24.62 28.32 50.11
CA PHE A 2 -24.27 27.98 48.73
C PHE A 2 -25.51 27.74 47.88
N THR A 3 -25.49 28.20 46.62
CA THR A 3 -26.15 27.50 45.51
C THR A 3 -25.39 27.75 44.21
N MET A 4 -24.50 26.81 43.90
CA MET A 4 -24.06 26.42 42.56
C MET A 4 -25.27 25.99 41.73
N TYR A 5 -25.36 26.38 40.46
CA TYR A 5 -25.83 25.47 39.43
C TYR A 5 -25.03 25.67 38.13
N SER A 6 -24.53 24.55 37.65
CA SER A 6 -23.50 24.36 36.65
C SER A 6 -24.04 24.36 35.22
N LEU A 7 -23.20 24.86 34.32
CA LEU A 7 -23.16 24.54 32.90
C LEU A 7 -23.34 23.02 32.66
N LEU A 8 -24.20 22.66 31.71
CA LEU A 8 -24.04 21.42 30.95
C LEU A 8 -24.46 21.69 29.51
N ALA A 9 -23.49 22.04 28.67
CA ALA A 9 -23.64 22.06 27.22
C ALA A 9 -23.48 20.62 26.71
N PHE A 10 -24.59 19.99 26.32
CA PHE A 10 -24.56 18.73 25.58
C PHE A 10 -24.19 19.03 24.12
N VAL A 11 -22.94 18.75 23.74
CA VAL A 11 -22.52 18.70 22.34
C VAL A 11 -22.96 17.34 21.78
N LEU A 12 -24.10 17.34 21.09
CA LEU A 12 -24.51 16.24 20.22
C LEU A 12 -23.50 16.15 19.06
N HIS A 13 -22.56 15.21 19.15
CA HIS A 13 -21.78 14.79 17.99
C HIS A 13 -22.74 14.18 16.98
N SER A 14 -22.85 14.82 15.82
CA SER A 14 -23.66 14.36 14.71
C SER A 14 -23.00 13.12 14.10
N THR A 15 -23.45 11.93 14.48
CA THR A 15 -23.17 10.70 13.74
C THR A 15 -23.91 10.81 12.41
N ILE A 16 -23.16 10.98 11.32
CA ILE A 16 -23.72 10.96 9.96
C ILE A 16 -24.12 9.51 9.67
N PHE A 17 -25.43 9.25 9.66
CA PHE A 17 -25.99 7.98 9.23
C PHE A 17 -26.14 7.99 7.71
N VAL A 18 -25.32 7.21 7.01
CA VAL A 18 -25.60 6.85 5.62
C VAL A 18 -26.51 5.63 5.64
N ILE A 19 -27.80 5.84 5.39
CA ILE A 19 -28.78 4.77 5.18
C ILE A 19 -28.80 4.46 3.69
N THR A 20 -28.17 3.34 3.31
CA THR A 20 -28.40 2.69 2.02
C THR A 20 -28.88 1.26 2.29
N ASP A 21 -30.11 0.96 1.86
CA ASP A 21 -30.70 -0.38 1.73
C ASP A 21 -30.55 -1.37 2.90
N GLY A 22 -31.06 -1.00 4.08
CA GLY A 22 -31.59 -1.97 5.06
C GLY A 22 -30.59 -2.93 5.71
N ARG A 23 -29.27 -2.73 5.55
CA ARG A 23 -28.23 -3.46 6.28
C ARG A 23 -27.33 -2.47 7.00
N ILE A 24 -27.40 -2.48 8.32
CA ILE A 24 -26.47 -1.74 9.17
C ILE A 24 -25.09 -2.40 9.04
N ILE A 25 -24.24 -1.92 8.12
CA ILE A 25 -22.82 -2.30 8.05
C ILE A 25 -22.06 -1.48 9.11
N MET A 26 -22.43 -1.64 10.38
CA MET A 26 -21.73 -0.96 11.48
C MET A 26 -20.34 -1.56 11.62
N GLY A 27 -19.32 -0.71 11.48
CA GLY A 27 -17.95 -1.02 11.86
C GLY A 27 -17.24 -2.17 11.12
N ARG A 28 -17.73 -2.68 9.98
CA ARG A 28 -17.07 -3.80 9.25
C ARG A 28 -15.94 -3.32 8.34
N THR A 29 -14.80 -4.03 8.35
CA THR A 29 -13.64 -3.82 7.45
C THR A 29 -13.55 -4.89 6.35
N VAL A 30 -14.63 -5.66 6.16
CA VAL A 30 -14.80 -6.62 5.07
C VAL A 30 -16.06 -6.33 4.26
N LEU A 31 -16.03 -6.63 2.97
CA LEU A 31 -17.13 -6.43 2.03
C LEU A 31 -18.09 -7.64 1.96
N ASN A 32 -17.61 -8.84 2.30
CA ASN A 32 -18.45 -10.04 2.31
C ASN A 32 -19.37 -10.09 3.54
N GLU A 33 -20.59 -10.59 3.32
CA GLU A 33 -21.63 -10.67 4.35
C GLU A 33 -21.32 -11.71 5.43
N SER A 34 -20.85 -12.88 5.02
CA SER A 34 -20.50 -13.97 5.95
C SER A 34 -18.99 -14.07 6.12
N ASN A 35 -18.52 -14.04 7.37
CA ASN A 35 -17.11 -14.20 7.71
C ASN A 35 -16.58 -15.55 7.20
N LYS A 36 -15.32 -15.56 6.75
CA LYS A 36 -14.59 -16.74 6.30
C LYS A 36 -13.34 -16.94 7.17
N GLY A 37 -12.76 -18.14 7.11
CA GLY A 37 -11.52 -18.46 7.82
C GLY A 37 -11.70 -18.72 9.31
N LEU A 38 -10.59 -18.66 10.05
CA LEU A 38 -10.57 -18.84 11.51
C LEU A 38 -10.86 -17.49 12.18
N VAL A 39 -12.10 -17.31 12.61
CA VAL A 39 -12.55 -16.09 13.28
C VAL A 39 -12.44 -16.25 14.79
N GLU A 40 -11.75 -15.32 15.44
CA GLU A 40 -11.63 -15.25 16.90
C GLU A 40 -12.29 -13.96 17.42
N ASN A 41 -12.76 -13.99 18.68
CA ASN A 41 -13.24 -12.80 19.38
C ASN A 41 -12.02 -11.95 19.75
N PHE A 42 -11.73 -10.93 18.95
CA PHE A 42 -10.57 -10.07 19.08
C PHE A 42 -10.96 -8.67 18.61
N ALA A 43 -11.08 -7.74 19.55
CA ALA A 43 -11.48 -6.36 19.25
C ALA A 43 -10.29 -5.54 18.76
N ILE A 44 -10.43 -4.93 17.59
CA ILE A 44 -9.40 -4.07 16.98
C ILE A 44 -10.08 -2.75 16.58
N PRO A 45 -9.59 -1.57 17.00
CA PRO A 45 -10.18 -0.31 16.59
C PRO A 45 -9.89 -0.03 15.11
N ALA A 46 -10.81 0.66 14.43
CA ALA A 46 -10.61 1.21 13.10
C ALA A 46 -11.63 2.33 12.86
N GLU A 47 -11.24 3.38 12.14
CA GLU A 47 -12.17 4.36 11.59
C GLU A 47 -12.46 4.05 10.13
N LEU A 48 -13.72 4.23 9.70
CA LEU A 48 -14.15 3.95 8.33
C LEU A 48 -14.36 5.26 7.59
N HIS A 49 -13.89 5.30 6.35
CA HIS A 49 -13.95 6.45 5.47
C HIS A 49 -14.52 6.04 4.12
N GLU A 50 -15.13 7.00 3.43
CA GLU A 50 -15.58 6.82 2.05
C GLU A 50 -15.21 8.05 1.23
N ARG A 51 -14.57 7.84 0.09
CA ARG A 51 -14.22 8.89 -0.85
C ARG A 51 -14.30 8.36 -2.28
N ASP A 52 -14.92 9.13 -3.17
CA ASP A 52 -15.07 8.80 -4.59
C ASP A 52 -15.67 7.39 -4.84
N GLY A 53 -16.59 6.97 -3.96
CA GLY A 53 -17.21 5.63 -4.00
C GLY A 53 -16.30 4.49 -3.56
N LYS A 54 -15.08 4.77 -3.08
CA LYS A 54 -14.19 3.80 -2.44
C LYS A 54 -14.26 3.93 -0.92
N ARG A 55 -14.49 2.80 -0.27
CA ARG A 55 -14.48 2.68 1.19
C ARG A 55 -13.13 2.14 1.65
N PHE A 56 -12.54 2.79 2.65
CA PHE A 56 -11.28 2.38 3.26
C PHE A 56 -11.33 2.59 4.78
N ALA A 57 -10.32 2.10 5.49
CA ALA A 57 -10.18 2.27 6.93
C ALA A 57 -8.88 3.01 7.29
N SER A 58 -8.84 3.52 8.51
CA SER A 58 -7.62 3.97 9.18
C SER A 58 -7.48 3.32 10.56
N PHE A 59 -6.27 3.40 11.10
CA PHE A 59 -5.96 3.08 12.49
C PHE A 59 -5.27 4.30 13.11
N GLY A 60 -6.06 5.19 13.73
CA GLY A 60 -5.56 6.50 14.15
C GLY A 60 -5.05 7.30 12.94
N SER A 61 -3.79 7.72 12.95
CA SER A 61 -3.15 8.40 11.81
C SER A 61 -2.65 7.45 10.70
N THR A 62 -2.76 6.13 10.88
CA THR A 62 -2.23 5.17 9.90
C THR A 62 -3.24 4.90 8.78
N VAL A 63 -2.83 5.13 7.53
CA VAL A 63 -3.67 5.00 6.33
C VAL A 63 -2.83 4.59 5.11
N PRO A 64 -3.37 3.82 4.14
CA PRO A 64 -2.64 3.55 2.91
C PRO A 64 -2.41 4.81 2.06
N ILE A 65 -1.25 4.91 1.41
CA ILE A 65 -0.88 6.11 0.62
C ILE A 65 -1.85 6.29 -0.55
N HIS A 66 -2.20 5.21 -1.26
CA HIS A 66 -3.17 5.27 -2.37
C HIS A 66 -4.60 5.62 -1.95
N CYS A 67 -4.91 5.63 -0.65
CA CYS A 67 -6.19 6.09 -0.10
C CYS A 67 -6.18 7.58 0.29
N CYS A 68 -5.11 8.33 0.02
CA CYS A 68 -5.00 9.75 0.37
C CYS A 68 -5.27 10.66 -0.84
N THR A 69 -5.80 11.87 -0.60
CA THR A 69 -5.82 12.92 -1.64
C THR A 69 -4.40 13.49 -1.83
N PRO A 70 -4.12 14.21 -2.93
CA PRO A 70 -2.83 14.88 -3.11
C PRO A 70 -2.45 15.83 -1.96
N GLU A 71 -3.42 16.52 -1.37
CA GLU A 71 -3.22 17.42 -0.22
C GLU A 71 -2.82 16.63 1.03
N GLN A 72 -3.50 15.51 1.29
CA GLN A 72 -3.17 14.62 2.40
C GLN A 72 -1.79 13.98 2.22
N VAL A 73 -1.45 13.57 0.99
CA VAL A 73 -0.12 13.03 0.66
C VAL A 73 0.96 14.06 0.99
N ALA A 74 0.79 15.31 0.57
CA ALA A 74 1.75 16.39 0.86
C ALA A 74 1.89 16.68 2.37
N GLU A 75 0.80 16.57 3.13
CA GLU A 75 0.84 16.72 4.60
C GLU A 75 1.58 15.55 5.27
N PHE A 76 1.22 14.31 4.93
CA PHE A 76 1.76 13.11 5.59
C PHE A 76 3.21 12.81 5.24
N ALA A 77 3.67 13.14 4.03
CA ALA A 77 5.02 12.83 3.54
C ALA A 77 6.13 13.33 4.50
N ASN A 78 5.91 14.44 5.20
CA ASN A 78 6.91 15.05 6.07
C ASN A 78 6.94 14.52 7.51
N LYS A 79 5.92 13.74 7.91
CA LYS A 79 5.77 13.24 9.30
C LYS A 79 5.68 11.73 9.41
N THR A 80 5.72 11.02 8.28
CA THR A 80 5.57 9.56 8.24
C THR A 80 6.90 8.81 8.44
N HIS A 81 6.81 7.60 8.99
CA HIS A 81 7.81 6.57 8.73
C HIS A 81 7.60 5.96 7.34
N HIS A 82 8.67 5.49 6.70
CA HIS A 82 8.64 5.03 5.31
C HIS A 82 8.35 3.53 5.20
N TYR A 83 7.06 3.20 5.14
CA TYR A 83 6.56 1.89 4.75
C TYR A 83 5.90 1.99 3.37
N CYS A 84 6.14 1.01 2.51
CA CYS A 84 5.61 1.05 1.16
C CYS A 84 4.08 1.04 1.20
N ASP A 85 3.46 2.07 0.64
CA ASP A 85 2.01 2.29 0.59
C ASP A 85 1.34 2.45 1.95
N VAL A 86 2.06 2.82 3.01
CA VAL A 86 1.49 3.07 4.34
C VAL A 86 2.05 4.36 4.93
N PHE A 87 1.18 5.33 5.18
CA PHE A 87 1.49 6.47 6.05
C PHE A 87 1.25 6.09 7.50
N THR A 88 2.20 6.41 8.37
CA THR A 88 2.09 6.23 9.82
C THR A 88 3.10 7.08 10.57
N GLU A 89 2.69 7.71 11.67
CA GLU A 89 3.58 8.52 12.53
C GLU A 89 4.30 7.67 13.59
N GLN A 90 4.05 6.36 13.64
CA GLN A 90 4.67 5.43 14.58
C GLN A 90 5.37 4.27 13.87
N VAL A 91 6.41 3.73 14.51
CA VAL A 91 7.04 2.49 14.04
C VAL A 91 6.07 1.33 14.26
N LEU A 92 5.81 0.55 13.22
CA LEU A 92 4.96 -0.64 13.27
C LEU A 92 5.65 -1.79 14.01
N ALA A 93 4.87 -2.59 14.73
CA ALA A 93 5.36 -3.75 15.46
C ALA A 93 5.97 -4.80 14.51
N PRO A 94 6.95 -5.60 14.98
CA PRO A 94 7.57 -6.65 14.15
C PRO A 94 6.56 -7.69 13.66
N LEU A 95 6.79 -8.20 12.44
CA LEU A 95 5.95 -9.23 11.83
C LEU A 95 6.26 -10.61 12.43
N GLY A 96 5.28 -11.22 13.11
CA GLY A 96 5.37 -12.58 13.63
C GLY A 96 5.13 -13.68 12.59
N GLU A 97 4.78 -14.88 13.07
CA GLU A 97 4.37 -16.01 12.23
C GLU A 97 2.90 -15.94 11.80
N LEU A 98 2.06 -15.33 12.63
CA LEU A 98 0.63 -15.14 12.40
C LEU A 98 0.21 -13.74 12.83
N VAL A 99 -0.92 -13.30 12.31
CA VAL A 99 -1.53 -11.99 12.59
C VAL A 99 -3.05 -12.12 12.68
N TYR A 100 -3.67 -11.09 13.22
CA TYR A 100 -5.12 -10.92 13.29
C TYR A 100 -5.52 -9.76 12.37
N VAL A 101 -6.42 -10.03 11.42
CA VAL A 101 -6.93 -9.02 10.48
C VAL A 101 -8.36 -8.68 10.87
N ARG A 102 -8.62 -7.39 11.10
CA ARG A 102 -9.92 -6.94 11.60
C ARG A 102 -11.05 -7.25 10.63
N ILE A 103 -12.11 -7.89 11.12
CA ILE A 103 -13.36 -8.12 10.36
C ILE A 103 -14.40 -7.07 10.76
N ASP A 104 -14.66 -6.95 12.06
CA ASP A 104 -15.59 -6.00 12.66
C ASP A 104 -15.09 -5.54 14.03
N GLU A 105 -15.96 -4.91 14.82
CA GLU A 105 -15.59 -4.33 16.12
C GLU A 105 -15.14 -5.37 17.15
N ASN A 106 -15.62 -6.61 17.04
CA ASN A 106 -15.41 -7.64 18.06
C ASN A 106 -14.69 -8.88 17.55
N THR A 107 -14.48 -8.99 16.23
CA THR A 107 -13.90 -10.18 15.62
C THR A 107 -12.80 -9.86 14.62
N ALA A 108 -11.83 -10.78 14.56
CA ALA A 108 -10.73 -10.74 13.60
C ALA A 108 -10.47 -12.14 13.03
N GLU A 109 -9.97 -12.19 11.80
CA GLU A 109 -9.48 -13.44 11.20
C GLU A 109 -8.03 -13.67 11.62
N LYS A 110 -7.75 -14.86 12.11
CA LYS A 110 -6.41 -15.33 12.39
C LYS A 110 -5.81 -15.98 11.15
N VAL A 111 -4.69 -15.45 10.68
CA VAL A 111 -4.04 -15.90 9.44
C VAL A 111 -2.54 -16.07 9.64
N PHE A 112 -1.95 -17.02 8.92
CA PHE A 112 -0.49 -17.19 8.87
C PHE A 112 0.13 -16.26 7.84
N ILE A 113 1.33 -15.78 8.16
CA ILE A 113 2.16 -15.02 7.26
C ILE A 113 2.97 -15.98 6.38
N ASN A 114 2.81 -15.84 5.07
CA ASN A 114 3.55 -16.54 4.05
C ASN A 114 4.67 -15.65 3.49
N ARG A 115 5.91 -15.98 3.86
CA ARG A 115 7.12 -15.27 3.40
C ARG A 115 7.66 -15.78 2.06
N SER A 116 7.10 -16.88 1.55
CA SER A 116 7.49 -17.50 0.28
C SER A 116 6.66 -17.00 -0.90
N LYS A 117 5.37 -16.68 -0.67
CA LYS A 117 4.52 -15.98 -1.65
C LYS A 117 4.59 -14.48 -1.40
N ARG A 118 5.23 -13.74 -2.31
CA ARG A 118 5.42 -12.29 -2.19
C ARG A 118 4.69 -11.51 -3.27
N ILE A 119 4.22 -10.32 -2.90
CA ILE A 119 3.61 -9.35 -3.79
C ILE A 119 4.49 -8.11 -3.83
N LEU A 120 4.74 -7.59 -5.04
CA LEU A 120 5.45 -6.33 -5.22
C LEU A 120 4.47 -5.17 -4.99
N LEU A 121 4.78 -4.37 -3.98
CA LEU A 121 4.14 -3.08 -3.75
C LEU A 121 5.02 -1.95 -4.30
N VAL A 122 4.39 -0.90 -4.80
CA VAL A 122 5.00 0.37 -5.16
C VAL A 122 4.11 1.51 -4.68
N SER A 123 4.71 2.60 -4.23
CA SER A 123 3.97 3.80 -3.80
C SER A 123 4.84 5.04 -4.01
N SER A 124 4.21 6.22 -4.09
CA SER A 124 4.90 7.50 -4.09
C SER A 124 4.14 8.48 -3.22
N ASP A 125 4.86 9.16 -2.33
CA ASP A 125 4.33 10.22 -1.47
C ASP A 125 4.77 11.63 -1.94
N GLY A 126 5.34 11.74 -3.15
CA GLY A 126 5.90 12.99 -3.67
C GLY A 126 7.29 13.33 -3.14
N VAL A 127 7.87 12.49 -2.28
CA VAL A 127 9.26 12.60 -1.81
C VAL A 127 10.04 11.33 -2.16
N LEU A 128 9.46 10.17 -1.83
CA LEU A 128 10.03 8.84 -2.04
C LEU A 128 9.09 7.99 -2.90
N ALA A 129 9.65 7.44 -3.98
CA ALA A 129 9.04 6.35 -4.73
C ALA A 129 9.48 5.00 -4.13
N GLN A 130 8.69 4.49 -3.19
CA GLN A 130 8.99 3.27 -2.43
C GLN A 130 8.56 2.01 -3.17
N TRP A 131 9.26 0.90 -2.93
CA TRP A 131 8.90 -0.43 -3.39
C TRP A 131 9.20 -1.50 -2.33
N ARG A 132 8.41 -2.57 -2.30
CA ARG A 132 8.54 -3.67 -1.34
C ARG A 132 8.14 -5.01 -1.93
N SER A 133 8.98 -6.02 -1.75
CA SER A 133 8.65 -7.44 -1.95
C SER A 133 7.98 -7.97 -0.68
N ALA A 134 6.69 -7.65 -0.52
CA ALA A 134 5.96 -7.86 0.71
C ALA A 134 5.58 -9.34 0.89
N PRO A 135 5.72 -9.92 2.10
CA PRO A 135 5.10 -11.20 2.42
C PRO A 135 3.56 -11.08 2.32
N THR A 136 2.89 -12.22 2.33
CA THR A 136 1.43 -12.26 2.16
C THR A 136 0.73 -13.01 3.28
N PHE A 137 -0.57 -12.77 3.46
CA PHE A 137 -1.47 -13.76 4.03
C PHE A 137 -2.53 -14.14 2.99
N GLU A 138 -3.15 -15.30 3.14
CA GLU A 138 -4.23 -15.76 2.27
C GLU A 138 -5.57 -15.70 3.01
N SER A 139 -6.57 -15.05 2.41
CA SER A 139 -7.92 -15.00 2.96
C SER A 139 -8.97 -14.99 1.86
N SER A 140 -10.10 -15.65 2.14
CA SER A 140 -11.31 -15.58 1.31
C SER A 140 -12.23 -14.41 1.69
N ASN A 141 -11.96 -13.72 2.80
CA ASN A 141 -12.61 -12.45 3.09
C ASN A 141 -12.15 -11.39 2.09
N ARG A 142 -13.02 -10.41 1.83
CA ARG A 142 -12.78 -9.28 0.95
C ARG A 142 -12.54 -8.05 1.82
N TYR A 143 -11.32 -7.91 2.33
CA TYR A 143 -10.92 -6.76 3.14
C TYR A 143 -10.91 -5.47 2.32
N ILE A 144 -11.26 -4.36 2.96
CA ILE A 144 -11.06 -3.02 2.41
C ILE A 144 -9.62 -2.55 2.65
N ALA A 145 -9.15 -1.59 1.86
CA ALA A 145 -7.87 -0.92 2.11
C ALA A 145 -7.86 -0.29 3.51
N GLY A 146 -6.71 -0.34 4.18
CA GLY A 146 -6.49 0.21 5.51
C GLY A 146 -7.02 -0.65 6.66
N ALA A 147 -7.63 -1.81 6.38
CA ALA A 147 -8.05 -2.73 7.45
C ALA A 147 -6.83 -3.10 8.34
N PRO A 148 -6.92 -2.92 9.68
CA PRO A 148 -5.79 -3.16 10.56
C PRO A 148 -5.33 -4.62 10.61
N ILE A 149 -4.01 -4.82 10.66
CA ILE A 149 -3.35 -6.11 10.85
C ILE A 149 -2.52 -6.02 12.13
N VAL A 150 -2.90 -6.77 13.16
CA VAL A 150 -2.26 -6.74 14.49
C VAL A 150 -1.61 -8.05 14.86
N ASN A 151 -0.64 -8.01 15.79
CA ASN A 151 -0.07 -9.21 16.40
C ASN A 151 -1.02 -9.80 17.48
N LYS A 152 -0.57 -10.84 18.18
CA LYS A 152 -1.33 -11.47 19.28
C LYS A 152 -1.59 -10.55 20.48
N ASP A 153 -0.76 -9.53 20.66
CA ASP A 153 -0.80 -8.58 21.77
C ASP A 153 -1.66 -7.34 21.43
N GLY A 154 -2.14 -7.25 20.19
CA GLY A 154 -2.97 -6.15 19.69
C GLY A 154 -2.18 -4.99 19.07
N ASP A 155 -0.85 -5.08 19.01
CA ASP A 155 -0.03 -4.03 18.40
C ASP A 155 -0.16 -4.05 16.86
N LEU A 156 -0.22 -2.86 16.27
CA LEU A 156 -0.32 -2.69 14.81
C LEU A 156 0.97 -3.13 14.13
N VAL A 157 0.87 -4.14 13.27
CA VAL A 157 1.99 -4.70 12.48
C VAL A 157 1.98 -4.17 11.05
N SER A 158 0.80 -3.96 10.48
CA SER A 158 0.60 -3.43 9.13
C SER A 158 -0.87 -3.00 8.97
N VAL A 159 -1.21 -2.44 7.82
CA VAL A 159 -2.58 -2.35 7.32
C VAL A 159 -2.70 -3.08 5.99
N VAL A 160 -3.93 -3.44 5.61
CA VAL A 160 -4.22 -4.00 4.27
C VAL A 160 -3.99 -2.92 3.21
N THR A 161 -3.20 -3.23 2.19
CA THR A 161 -2.89 -2.30 1.08
C THR A 161 -3.42 -2.82 -0.25
N ALA A 162 -2.73 -3.82 -0.80
CA ALA A 162 -3.03 -4.42 -2.09
C ALA A 162 -3.13 -5.94 -1.99
N ARG A 163 -3.68 -6.57 -3.04
CA ARG A 163 -3.79 -8.02 -3.13
C ARG A 163 -3.56 -8.56 -4.54
N LYS A 164 -3.29 -9.86 -4.62
CA LYS A 164 -3.37 -10.67 -5.84
C LYS A 164 -4.27 -11.87 -5.59
N GLY A 165 -5.45 -11.88 -6.18
CA GLY A 165 -6.45 -12.91 -5.91
C GLY A 165 -6.85 -12.90 -4.43
N ASN A 166 -6.55 -13.98 -3.71
CA ASN A 166 -6.81 -14.08 -2.26
C ASN A 166 -5.58 -13.81 -1.38
N HIS A 167 -4.44 -13.45 -1.99
CA HIS A 167 -3.21 -13.12 -1.28
C HIS A 167 -3.12 -11.62 -1.04
N TYR A 168 -3.15 -11.21 0.21
CA TYR A 168 -3.02 -9.82 0.63
C TYR A 168 -1.58 -9.52 1.02
N ALA A 169 -1.03 -8.41 0.55
CA ALA A 169 0.30 -7.98 0.89
C ALA A 169 0.35 -7.41 2.32
N VAL A 170 1.42 -7.71 3.04
CA VAL A 170 1.70 -7.16 4.38
C VAL A 170 2.93 -6.27 4.27
N SER A 171 2.71 -4.96 4.19
CA SER A 171 3.82 -4.00 4.06
C SER A 171 4.51 -3.81 5.40
N THR A 172 5.81 -4.13 5.44
CA THR A 172 6.62 -4.09 6.66
C THR A 172 8.09 -3.80 6.29
N PHE A 173 8.96 -3.69 7.31
CA PHE A 173 10.41 -3.57 7.09
C PHE A 173 11.08 -4.87 6.64
N GLU A 174 10.50 -6.03 6.96
CA GLU A 174 11.04 -7.32 6.56
C GLU A 174 10.97 -7.55 5.03
N GLY A 175 12.01 -8.18 4.48
CA GLY A 175 12.10 -8.57 3.07
C GLY A 175 12.77 -7.53 2.17
N GLU A 176 12.98 -7.89 0.90
CA GLU A 176 13.58 -6.98 -0.08
C GLU A 176 12.69 -5.76 -0.31
N GLY A 177 13.30 -4.58 -0.35
CA GLY A 177 12.60 -3.32 -0.59
C GLY A 177 13.58 -2.16 -0.62
N GLY A 178 13.08 -1.01 -1.02
CA GLY A 178 13.87 0.22 -1.11
C GLY A 178 12.99 1.38 -1.56
N TYR A 179 13.64 2.48 -1.90
CA TYR A 179 12.97 3.65 -2.45
C TYR A 179 13.91 4.41 -3.39
N PHE A 180 13.32 5.22 -4.26
CA PHE A 180 14.02 6.24 -5.02
C PHE A 180 13.61 7.61 -4.51
N GLU A 181 14.58 8.51 -4.30
CA GLU A 181 14.33 9.90 -3.95
C GLU A 181 13.88 10.65 -5.21
N THR A 182 12.58 10.88 -5.33
CA THR A 182 11.98 11.58 -6.47
C THR A 182 10.52 11.96 -6.19
N PRO A 183 10.08 13.14 -6.63
CA PRO A 183 8.68 13.51 -6.58
C PRO A 183 7.84 12.82 -7.65
N GLN A 184 8.45 12.14 -8.62
CA GLN A 184 7.72 11.52 -9.72
C GLN A 184 6.96 10.27 -9.25
N PRO A 185 5.70 10.08 -9.68
CA PRO A 185 4.96 8.85 -9.40
C PRO A 185 5.54 7.68 -10.20
N TRP A 186 5.22 6.44 -9.81
CA TRP A 186 5.64 5.26 -10.57
C TRP A 186 5.00 5.19 -11.96
N LYS A 187 5.82 4.91 -12.97
CA LYS A 187 5.35 4.47 -14.29
C LYS A 187 5.27 2.95 -14.30
N ILE A 188 4.07 2.39 -14.48
CA ILE A 188 3.86 0.94 -14.51
C ILE A 188 3.63 0.49 -15.95
N LEU A 189 4.47 -0.42 -16.45
CA LEU A 189 4.50 -0.84 -17.85
C LEU A 189 4.40 -2.37 -17.96
N ASP A 190 3.59 -2.86 -18.90
CA ASP A 190 3.51 -4.29 -19.21
C ASP A 190 4.47 -4.62 -20.35
N THR A 191 5.52 -5.39 -20.05
CA THR A 191 6.55 -5.73 -21.02
C THR A 191 6.24 -7.05 -21.72
N PRO A 192 6.23 -7.10 -23.06
CA PRO A 192 6.04 -8.35 -23.79
C PRO A 192 7.14 -9.36 -23.47
N GLU A 193 6.75 -10.63 -23.35
CA GLU A 193 7.67 -11.72 -23.06
C GLU A 193 8.82 -11.80 -24.08
N GLY A 194 10.03 -12.09 -23.61
CA GLY A 194 11.24 -12.14 -24.44
C GLY A 194 11.85 -10.79 -24.81
N SER A 195 11.21 -9.66 -24.51
CA SER A 195 11.74 -8.33 -24.85
C SER A 195 12.95 -7.92 -24.01
N ALA A 196 13.88 -7.19 -24.64
CA ALA A 196 15.00 -6.55 -23.96
C ALA A 196 14.59 -5.17 -23.43
N VAL A 197 14.63 -4.96 -22.11
CA VAL A 197 14.22 -3.69 -21.48
C VAL A 197 15.42 -2.79 -21.24
N TYR A 198 15.24 -1.49 -21.50
CA TYR A 198 16.16 -0.43 -21.11
C TYR A 198 15.39 0.85 -20.83
N GLY A 199 15.63 1.44 -19.65
CA GLY A 199 14.89 2.60 -19.21
C GLY A 199 13.39 2.34 -19.16
N GLU A 200 12.59 3.20 -19.78
CA GLU A 200 11.13 3.02 -19.89
C GLU A 200 10.69 2.25 -21.13
N ARG A 201 11.64 1.74 -21.92
CA ARG A 201 11.38 1.14 -23.23
C ARG A 201 11.72 -0.34 -23.23
N TRP A 202 11.14 -1.04 -24.19
CA TRP A 202 11.49 -2.41 -24.53
C TRP A 202 11.72 -2.53 -26.03
N PHE A 203 12.59 -3.48 -26.38
CA PHE A 203 13.06 -3.69 -27.74
C PHE A 203 12.98 -5.18 -28.10
N PRO A 204 12.72 -5.51 -29.38
CA PRO A 204 12.78 -6.89 -29.88
C PRO A 204 14.16 -7.52 -29.73
N SER A 205 15.23 -6.72 -29.77
CA SER A 205 16.61 -7.23 -29.77
C SER A 205 17.57 -6.42 -28.89
N ARG A 206 18.61 -7.09 -28.40
CA ARG A 206 19.70 -6.44 -27.64
C ARG A 206 20.51 -5.45 -28.49
N ALA A 207 20.58 -5.67 -29.81
CA ALA A 207 21.29 -4.77 -30.71
C ALA A 207 20.59 -3.41 -30.79
N GLU A 208 19.26 -3.40 -30.86
CA GLU A 208 18.46 -2.18 -30.85
C GLU A 208 18.57 -1.42 -29.52
N VAL A 209 18.62 -2.13 -28.38
CA VAL A 209 18.91 -1.50 -27.08
C VAL A 209 20.22 -0.71 -27.13
N ARG A 210 21.28 -1.32 -27.69
CA ARG A 210 22.60 -0.68 -27.78
C ARG A 210 22.59 0.54 -28.70
N ALA A 211 21.91 0.46 -29.84
CA ALA A 211 21.74 1.58 -30.75
C ALA A 211 20.98 2.74 -30.08
N TYR A 212 19.88 2.42 -29.38
CA TYR A 212 19.11 3.41 -28.62
C TYR A 212 19.96 4.08 -27.54
N GLN A 213 20.69 3.29 -26.74
CA GLN A 213 21.57 3.81 -25.69
C GLN A 213 22.65 4.76 -26.26
N GLN A 214 23.17 4.48 -27.45
CA GLN A 214 24.18 5.35 -28.09
C GLN A 214 23.58 6.66 -28.60
N SER A 215 22.29 6.70 -28.92
CA SER A 215 21.60 7.94 -29.35
C SER A 215 21.22 8.87 -28.21
N LEU A 216 21.22 8.38 -26.96
CA LEU A 216 20.82 9.19 -25.81
C LEU A 216 21.96 10.10 -25.32
N PRO A 217 21.64 11.29 -24.80
CA PRO A 217 22.61 12.12 -24.10
C PRO A 217 23.17 11.42 -22.84
N ALA A 218 24.18 12.03 -22.23
CA ALA A 218 24.67 11.61 -20.92
C ALA A 218 23.58 11.80 -19.85
N VAL A 219 23.64 10.98 -18.79
CA VAL A 219 22.69 11.05 -17.67
C VAL A 219 22.69 12.45 -17.08
N THR A 220 21.51 13.03 -16.91
CA THR A 220 21.33 14.33 -16.25
C THR A 220 20.14 14.27 -15.29
N VAL A 221 20.38 14.50 -14.00
CA VAL A 221 19.31 14.62 -12.99
C VAL A 221 19.47 15.95 -12.26
N SER A 222 18.36 16.67 -12.12
CA SER A 222 18.33 17.97 -11.46
C SER A 222 17.02 18.13 -10.69
N GLY A 223 16.89 19.22 -9.91
CA GLY A 223 15.63 19.53 -9.23
C GLY A 223 14.48 19.88 -10.20
N THR A 224 14.78 20.35 -11.41
CA THR A 224 13.77 20.63 -12.46
C THR A 224 13.45 19.40 -13.29
N ASP A 225 14.39 18.46 -13.38
CA ASP A 225 14.29 17.22 -14.16
C ASP A 225 14.60 16.03 -13.24
N PRO A 226 13.71 15.71 -12.29
CA PRO A 226 13.91 14.60 -11.37
C PRO A 226 13.82 13.26 -12.08
N ALA A 227 14.44 12.23 -11.48
CA ALA A 227 14.45 10.88 -12.03
C ALA A 227 13.05 10.23 -11.98
N GLN A 228 12.70 9.45 -13.00
CA GLN A 228 11.42 8.76 -13.13
C GLN A 228 11.55 7.28 -12.71
N PRO A 229 10.81 6.83 -11.68
CA PRO A 229 10.78 5.43 -11.27
C PRO A 229 9.83 4.63 -12.17
N VAL A 230 10.27 3.45 -12.60
CA VAL A 230 9.54 2.60 -13.55
C VAL A 230 9.48 1.17 -13.04
N LEU A 231 8.28 0.61 -13.03
CA LEU A 231 8.03 -0.81 -12.82
C LEU A 231 7.64 -1.46 -14.15
N HIS A 232 8.50 -2.36 -14.64
CA HIS A 232 8.15 -3.27 -15.72
C HIS A 232 7.53 -4.54 -15.13
N ARG A 233 6.26 -4.77 -15.43
CA ARG A 233 5.51 -6.00 -15.17
C ARG A 233 5.71 -6.99 -16.32
N GLY A 234 5.35 -8.25 -16.09
CA GLY A 234 5.47 -9.36 -17.05
C GLY A 234 6.13 -10.59 -16.45
N HIS A 235 6.68 -11.45 -17.30
CA HIS A 235 7.36 -12.70 -16.89
C HIS A 235 8.67 -12.43 -16.13
N SER A 236 9.42 -11.40 -16.53
CA SER A 236 10.66 -10.97 -15.87
C SER A 236 10.49 -9.53 -15.37
N PRO A 237 9.88 -9.33 -14.19
CA PRO A 237 9.61 -8.00 -13.68
C PRO A 237 10.91 -7.27 -13.30
N ARG A 238 10.94 -5.95 -13.50
CA ARG A 238 12.11 -5.10 -13.28
C ARG A 238 11.73 -3.78 -12.65
N LEU A 239 12.61 -3.26 -11.78
CA LEU A 239 12.58 -1.87 -11.34
C LEU A 239 13.68 -1.10 -12.06
N VAL A 240 13.34 0.05 -12.60
CA VAL A 240 14.26 0.89 -13.35
C VAL A 240 14.10 2.33 -12.87
N LEU A 241 15.21 3.04 -12.73
CA LEU A 241 15.22 4.48 -12.52
C LEU A 241 15.84 5.13 -13.75
N VAL A 242 15.18 6.14 -14.32
CA VAL A 242 15.64 6.84 -15.53
C VAL A 242 15.67 8.35 -15.30
N ASP A 243 16.47 9.07 -16.09
CA ASP A 243 16.38 10.52 -16.16
C ASP A 243 15.25 10.97 -17.10
N ALA A 244 15.01 12.28 -17.18
CA ALA A 244 14.01 12.88 -18.05
C ALA A 244 14.24 12.61 -19.56
N HIS A 245 15.44 12.19 -19.95
CA HIS A 245 15.79 11.83 -21.32
C HIS A 245 15.65 10.33 -21.60
N GLY A 246 15.25 9.53 -20.60
CA GLY A 246 15.10 8.07 -20.71
C GLY A 246 16.43 7.32 -20.62
N ARG A 247 17.50 7.96 -20.17
CA ARG A 247 18.78 7.32 -19.86
C ARG A 247 18.69 6.62 -18.51
N GLN A 248 19.09 5.36 -18.46
CA GLN A 248 18.96 4.53 -17.28
C GLN A 248 20.01 4.86 -16.21
N LEU A 249 19.58 5.06 -14.96
CA LEU A 249 20.42 5.20 -13.77
C LEU A 249 20.61 3.87 -13.04
N SER A 250 19.52 3.13 -12.85
CA SER A 250 19.53 1.83 -12.17
C SER A 250 18.61 0.83 -12.87
N HIS A 251 18.90 -0.46 -12.72
CA HIS A 251 18.09 -1.54 -13.29
C HIS A 251 18.21 -2.78 -12.41
N HIS A 252 17.09 -3.19 -11.84
CA HIS A 252 17.01 -4.28 -10.87
C HIS A 252 16.13 -5.38 -11.44
N TYR A 253 16.69 -6.57 -11.58
CA TYR A 253 15.93 -7.76 -11.93
C TYR A 253 15.24 -8.29 -10.67
N LEU A 254 13.92 -8.41 -10.70
CA LEU A 254 13.16 -8.93 -9.59
C LEU A 254 12.96 -10.44 -9.76
N HIS A 255 13.17 -11.19 -8.68
CA HIS A 255 12.98 -12.63 -8.62
C HIS A 255 12.13 -13.01 -7.41
N GLY A 256 11.32 -14.08 -7.54
CA GLY A 256 10.53 -14.60 -6.42
C GLY A 256 9.37 -13.72 -5.93
N VAL A 257 8.96 -12.72 -6.72
CA VAL A 257 7.88 -11.78 -6.36
C VAL A 257 6.85 -11.65 -7.48
N ALA A 258 5.57 -11.63 -7.13
CA ALA A 258 4.49 -11.38 -8.08
C ALA A 258 4.33 -9.87 -8.31
N ALA A 259 4.45 -9.43 -9.57
CA ALA A 259 4.26 -8.04 -9.98
C ALA A 259 3.03 -7.81 -10.88
N ASN A 260 2.36 -8.89 -11.32
CA ASN A 260 1.21 -8.83 -12.24
C ASN A 260 -0.12 -8.95 -11.48
N ASP A 261 -1.17 -8.29 -11.99
CA ASP A 261 -2.54 -8.31 -11.43
C ASP A 261 -2.60 -8.01 -9.93
N ILE A 262 -1.84 -7.00 -9.51
CA ILE A 262 -1.88 -6.46 -8.15
C ILE A 262 -2.98 -5.38 -8.10
N GLU A 263 -3.95 -5.58 -7.22
CA GLU A 263 -5.10 -4.70 -7.00
C GLU A 263 -4.86 -3.89 -5.71
N TYR A 264 -4.71 -2.58 -5.83
CA TYR A 264 -4.77 -1.64 -4.70
C TYR A 264 -6.25 -1.39 -4.37
N LEU A 265 -6.62 -1.63 -3.12
CA LEU A 265 -8.01 -1.84 -2.70
C LEU A 265 -8.82 -0.55 -2.46
#